data_AF-A0A2D6FK81-F1
#
_entry.id   AF-A0A2D6FK81-F1
#
_cell.length_a   1.000
_cell.length_b   1.000
_cell.length_c   1.000
_cell.angle_alpha   90.00
_cell.angle_beta   90.00
_cell.angle_gamma   90.00
#
_symmetry.space_group_name_H-M   'P 1'
#
loop_
_entity.id
_entity.type
_entity.pdbx_description
1 polymer ?
#
loop_
_entity_poly.entity_id
_entity_poly.type
_entity_poly.pdbx_seq_one_letter_code
_entity_poly.pdbx_strand_id
1 'polypeptide(L)'
;MTSLINKRVICTDGFKMSVQANEAADCSPRVNNAEKYESVEVGYPSEREELLMAYAEDPTRPTRTVYGWVPSHVVSLVCVKHGGIVDGELPNGVPYLKPEKSRFNQ
;
A
#
# COMPACT_ATOMS: atom_id res chain seq x y z
N MET A 1 2.39 -15.37 -16.88
CA MET A 1 2.41 -13.89 -16.94
C MET A 1 2.17 -13.39 -15.53
N THR A 2 3.16 -12.76 -14.91
CA THR A 2 2.99 -12.09 -13.62
C THR A 2 2.19 -10.81 -13.88
N SER A 3 1.08 -10.60 -13.16
CA SER A 3 0.34 -9.32 -13.24
C SER A 3 1.26 -8.18 -12.82
N LEU A 4 1.29 -7.08 -13.58
CA LEU A 4 1.98 -5.83 -13.20
C LEU A 4 1.15 -4.98 -12.23
N ILE A 5 -0.07 -5.43 -11.93
CA ILE A 5 -1.00 -4.78 -11.00
C ILE A 5 -1.14 -5.68 -9.78
N ASN A 6 -0.78 -5.13 -8.62
CA ASN A 6 -0.98 -5.77 -7.32
C ASN A 6 -2.45 -5.75 -6.92
N LYS A 7 -2.91 -6.83 -6.30
CA LYS A 7 -4.24 -6.87 -5.66
C LYS A 7 -4.35 -5.82 -4.57
N ARG A 8 -5.53 -5.20 -4.46
CA ARG A 8 -5.88 -4.23 -3.42
C ARG A 8 -5.63 -4.83 -2.03
N VAL A 9 -4.89 -4.10 -1.20
CA VAL A 9 -4.63 -4.44 0.19
C VAL A 9 -5.90 -4.29 1.01
N ILE A 10 -6.15 -5.24 1.90
CA ILE A 10 -7.18 -5.20 2.93
C ILE A 10 -6.51 -5.41 4.28
N CYS A 11 -6.67 -4.46 5.20
CA CYS A 11 -6.13 -4.53 6.55
C CYS A 11 -7.16 -5.12 7.53
N THR A 12 -6.70 -5.50 8.72
CA THR A 12 -7.50 -6.18 9.76
C THR A 12 -8.74 -5.39 10.18
N ASP A 13 -8.67 -4.07 10.25
CA ASP A 13 -9.81 -3.21 10.61
C ASP A 13 -10.76 -2.90 9.44
N GLY A 14 -10.46 -3.42 8.24
CA GLY A 14 -11.25 -3.20 7.03
C GLY A 14 -10.77 -2.06 6.15
N PHE A 15 -9.70 -1.33 6.53
CA PHE A 15 -9.06 -0.34 5.66
C PHE A 15 -8.54 -0.97 4.37
N LYS A 16 -8.70 -0.27 3.25
CA LYS A 16 -8.31 -0.76 1.92
C LYS A 16 -7.56 0.30 1.16
N MET A 17 -6.54 -0.11 0.41
CA MET A 17 -5.84 0.75 -0.54
C MET A 17 -5.21 -0.08 -1.66
N SER A 18 -5.01 0.51 -2.84
CA SER A 18 -4.17 -0.08 -3.88
C SER A 18 -2.73 0.40 -3.70
N VAL A 19 -1.74 -0.48 -3.81
CA VAL A 19 -0.32 -0.10 -3.75
C VAL A 19 0.40 -0.64 -4.98
N GLN A 20 0.90 0.25 -5.83
CA GLN A 20 1.43 -0.09 -7.14
C GLN A 20 2.86 0.41 -7.30
N ALA A 21 3.67 -0.36 -8.04
CA ALA A 21 5.00 0.05 -8.46
C ALA A 21 5.35 -0.65 -9.77
N ASN A 22 5.49 0.14 -10.82
CA ASN A 22 5.79 -0.28 -12.19
C ASN A 22 6.24 0.95 -12.98
N GLU A 23 6.60 0.79 -14.26
CA GLU A 23 7.08 1.91 -15.09
C GLU A 23 6.05 3.04 -15.32
N ALA A 24 4.76 2.74 -15.16
CA ALA A 24 3.68 3.71 -15.32
C ALA A 24 3.28 4.41 -14.01
N ALA A 25 3.57 3.82 -12.85
CA ALA A 25 3.23 4.36 -11.54
C ALA A 25 4.23 5.42 -11.06
N ASP A 26 3.78 6.30 -10.18
CA ASP A 26 4.65 7.28 -9.53
C ASP A 26 5.44 6.65 -8.37
N CYS A 27 6.52 5.93 -8.72
CA CYS A 27 7.36 5.15 -7.80
C CYS A 27 8.87 5.33 -8.04
N SER A 28 9.71 4.80 -7.14
CA SER A 28 11.17 4.74 -7.28
C SER A 28 11.71 3.36 -6.89
N PRO A 29 12.45 2.65 -7.78
CA PRO A 29 12.67 3.00 -9.19
C PRO A 29 11.37 2.89 -10.00
N ARG A 30 11.25 3.68 -11.08
CA ARG A 30 10.09 3.63 -11.99
C ARG A 30 10.31 2.60 -13.10
N VAL A 31 10.38 1.34 -12.72
CA VAL A 31 10.61 0.20 -13.63
C VAL A 31 9.70 -0.95 -13.25
N ASN A 32 9.50 -1.91 -14.15
CA ASN A 32 8.78 -3.14 -13.85
C ASN A 32 9.69 -4.12 -13.07
N ASN A 33 9.11 -4.84 -12.11
CA ASN A 33 9.75 -5.96 -11.40
C ASN A 33 11.10 -5.62 -10.72
N ALA A 34 11.26 -4.42 -10.16
CA ALA A 34 12.41 -4.13 -9.30
C ALA A 34 12.43 -5.09 -8.09
N GLU A 35 13.61 -5.46 -7.61
CA GLU A 35 13.75 -6.26 -6.39
C GLU A 35 13.23 -5.52 -5.15
N LYS A 36 13.37 -4.19 -5.16
CA LYS A 36 12.93 -3.30 -4.09
C LYS A 36 12.51 -1.96 -4.66
N TYR A 37 11.45 -1.39 -4.09
CA TYR A 37 11.05 -0.01 -4.30
C TYR A 37 11.29 0.84 -3.04
N GLU A 38 11.89 2.01 -3.22
CA GLU A 38 12.09 3.03 -2.19
C GLU A 38 10.81 3.83 -1.92
N SER A 39 10.06 4.10 -2.99
CA SER A 39 8.74 4.72 -2.94
C SER A 39 7.80 4.08 -3.96
N VAL A 40 6.50 4.18 -3.69
CA VAL A 40 5.43 3.52 -4.43
C VAL A 40 4.24 4.47 -4.61
N GLU A 41 3.33 4.12 -5.51
CA GLU A 41 2.07 4.83 -5.67
C GLU A 41 0.99 4.15 -4.81
N VAL A 42 0.26 4.93 -4.02
CA VAL A 42 -0.92 4.48 -3.30
C VAL A 42 -2.16 5.07 -3.96
N GLY A 43 -3.20 4.26 -4.18
CA GLY A 43 -4.40 4.70 -4.90
C GLY A 43 -5.68 4.37 -4.14
N TYR A 44 -6.61 5.33 -4.15
CA TYR A 44 -8.00 5.16 -3.76
C TYR A 44 -8.19 4.45 -2.39
N PRO A 45 -7.63 5.00 -1.30
CA PRO A 45 -7.86 4.45 0.03
C PRO A 45 -9.36 4.52 0.38
N SER A 46 -9.84 3.56 1.18
CA SER A 46 -11.26 3.45 1.55
C SER A 46 -11.75 4.59 2.44
N GLU A 47 -10.83 5.21 3.18
CA GLU A 47 -11.05 6.36 4.03
C GLU A 47 -9.81 7.27 4.01
N ARG A 48 -9.93 8.45 4.62
CA ARG A 48 -8.82 9.39 4.72
C ARG A 48 -7.76 8.83 5.67
N GLU A 49 -6.53 8.70 5.18
CA GLU A 49 -5.38 8.26 5.97
C GLU A 49 -4.35 9.39 6.11
N GLU A 50 -4.19 9.91 7.33
CA GLU A 50 -3.33 11.07 7.60
C GLU A 50 -1.85 10.83 7.26
N LEU A 51 -1.35 9.60 7.41
CA LEU A 51 0.03 9.28 7.04
C LEU A 51 0.29 9.41 5.53
N LEU A 52 -0.76 9.33 4.71
CA LEU A 52 -0.68 9.48 3.25
C LEU A 52 -0.92 10.93 2.80
N MET A 53 -1.56 11.78 3.59
CA MET A 53 -2.08 13.07 3.11
C MET A 53 -1.02 14.02 2.51
N ALA A 54 0.24 13.92 2.95
CA ALA A 54 1.33 14.72 2.40
C ALA A 54 1.67 14.37 0.93
N TYR A 55 1.20 13.23 0.43
CA TYR A 55 1.52 12.70 -0.90
C TYR A 55 0.33 12.75 -1.86
N ALA A 56 -0.84 13.23 -1.42
CA ALA A 56 -2.06 13.24 -2.22
C ALA A 56 -1.91 14.15 -3.46
N GLU A 57 -2.25 13.64 -4.64
CA GLU A 57 -2.36 14.46 -5.85
C GLU A 57 -3.52 15.47 -5.72
N ASP A 58 -4.66 15.02 -5.20
CA ASP A 58 -5.80 15.86 -4.83
C ASP A 58 -6.16 15.69 -3.35
N PRO A 59 -5.60 16.53 -2.45
CA PRO A 59 -5.87 16.44 -1.01
C PRO A 59 -7.32 16.79 -0.63
N THR A 60 -8.12 17.37 -1.54
CA THR A 60 -9.54 17.65 -1.29
C THR A 60 -10.42 16.42 -1.49
N ARG A 61 -9.91 15.39 -2.18
CA ARG A 61 -10.61 14.14 -2.49
C ARG A 61 -9.76 12.92 -2.11
N PRO A 62 -9.42 12.74 -0.81
CA PRO A 62 -8.42 11.77 -0.35
C PRO A 62 -8.75 10.30 -0.69
N THR A 63 -10.02 9.92 -0.79
CA THR A 63 -10.41 8.55 -1.17
C THR A 63 -10.57 8.35 -2.69
N ARG A 64 -10.38 9.42 -3.48
CA ARG A 64 -10.59 9.44 -4.94
C ARG A 64 -9.42 10.10 -5.68
N THR A 65 -8.22 9.88 -5.17
CA THR A 65 -6.97 10.37 -5.74
C THR A 65 -5.88 9.29 -5.61
N VAL A 66 -4.77 9.53 -6.31
CA VAL A 66 -3.53 8.79 -6.11
C VAL A 66 -2.60 9.57 -5.20
N TYR A 67 -1.63 8.86 -4.65
CA TYR A 67 -0.61 9.36 -3.76
C TYR A 67 0.73 8.90 -4.34
N GLY A 68 1.44 9.83 -4.98
CA GLY A 68 2.66 9.53 -5.70
C GLY A 68 3.89 9.54 -4.80
N TRP A 69 4.89 8.72 -5.15
CA TRP A 69 6.18 8.63 -4.46
C TRP A 69 6.08 8.49 -2.93
N VAL A 70 5.07 7.75 -2.45
CA VAL A 70 4.92 7.44 -1.02
C VAL A 70 6.09 6.54 -0.60
N PRO A 71 6.93 6.93 0.37
CA PRO A 71 8.02 6.07 0.83
C PRO A 71 7.50 4.71 1.30
N SER A 72 8.16 3.63 0.91
CA SER A 72 7.68 2.26 1.20
C SER A 72 7.45 2.01 2.68
N HIS A 73 8.26 2.62 3.56
CA HIS A 73 8.09 2.50 5.01
C HIS A 73 6.82 3.20 5.53
N VAL A 74 6.34 4.26 4.87
CA VAL A 74 5.07 4.91 5.22
C VAL A 74 3.90 3.96 4.93
N VAL A 75 3.94 3.25 3.80
CA VAL A 75 2.96 2.19 3.49
C VAL A 75 2.96 1.10 4.57
N SER A 76 4.14 0.66 5.01
CA SER A 76 4.26 -0.28 6.13
C SER A 76 3.60 0.24 7.40
N LEU A 77 3.83 1.52 7.74
CA LEU A 77 3.25 2.16 8.94
C LEU A 77 1.73 2.27 8.84
N VAL A 78 1.18 2.58 7.67
CA VAL A 78 -0.27 2.55 7.41
C VAL A 78 -0.82 1.15 7.67
N CYS A 79 -0.22 0.11 7.07
CA CYS A 79 -0.66 -1.27 7.31
C CYS A 79 -0.59 -1.67 8.79
N VAL A 80 0.45 -1.25 9.51
CA VAL A 80 0.59 -1.51 10.97
C VAL A 80 -0.50 -0.79 11.76
N LYS A 81 -0.76 0.49 11.45
CA LYS A 81 -1.82 1.30 12.08
C LYS A 81 -3.19 0.61 11.95
N HIS A 82 -3.45 -0.02 10.80
CA HIS A 82 -4.69 -0.74 10.51
C HIS A 82 -4.68 -2.23 10.91
N GLY A 83 -3.77 -2.63 11.79
CA GLY A 83 -3.74 -3.97 12.40
C GLY A 83 -3.15 -5.07 11.52
N GLY A 84 -2.42 -4.71 10.47
CA GLY A 84 -1.77 -5.64 9.54
C GLY A 84 -2.63 -6.04 8.34
N ILE A 85 -2.01 -6.71 7.37
CA ILE A 85 -2.65 -7.10 6.10
C ILE A 85 -3.29 -8.49 6.21
N VAL A 86 -4.59 -8.60 5.90
CA VAL A 86 -5.32 -9.88 5.84
C VAL A 86 -5.49 -10.42 4.42
N ASP A 87 -5.47 -9.55 3.40
CA ASP A 87 -5.55 -9.91 1.98
C ASP A 87 -4.90 -8.83 1.09
N GLY A 88 -4.58 -9.18 -0.15
CA GLY A 88 -3.98 -8.30 -1.15
C GLY A 88 -2.46 -8.44 -1.28
N GLU A 89 -1.86 -7.55 -2.07
CA GLU A 89 -0.46 -7.62 -2.47
C GLU A 89 0.21 -6.24 -2.30
N LEU A 90 1.48 -6.25 -1.90
CA LEU A 90 2.35 -5.07 -1.88
C LEU A 90 3.49 -5.26 -2.90
N PRO A 91 4.04 -4.17 -3.45
CA PRO A 91 5.25 -4.24 -4.27
C PRO A 91 6.42 -4.93 -3.57
N ASN A 92 7.32 -5.51 -4.36
CA ASN A 92 8.51 -6.18 -3.85
C ASN A 92 9.36 -5.25 -2.96
N GLY A 93 9.87 -5.80 -1.87
CA GLY A 93 10.73 -5.09 -0.93
C GLY A 93 10.02 -4.13 0.03
N VAL A 94 8.69 -3.98 -0.05
CA VAL A 94 7.91 -3.25 0.98
C VAL A 94 7.71 -4.18 2.18
N PRO A 95 8.27 -3.86 3.37
CA PRO A 95 8.09 -4.70 4.54
C PRO A 95 6.67 -4.55 5.09
N TYR A 96 6.07 -5.62 5.61
CA TYR A 96 4.79 -5.53 6.29
C TYR A 96 4.63 -6.64 7.34
N LEU A 97 3.73 -6.39 8.30
CA LEU A 97 3.32 -7.38 9.29
C LEU A 97 2.07 -8.10 8.80
N LYS A 98 2.08 -9.44 8.91
CA LYS A 98 0.86 -10.25 8.83
C LYS A 98 0.32 -10.42 10.25
N PRO A 99 -1.00 -10.26 10.47
CA PRO A 99 -1.58 -10.52 11.78
C PRO A 99 -1.32 -11.98 12.19
N GLU A 100 -0.94 -12.21 13.45
CA GLU A 100 -0.83 -13.57 13.96
C GLU A 100 -2.21 -14.22 13.92
N LYS A 101 -2.28 -15.47 13.44
CA LYS A 101 -3.49 -16.29 13.62
C LYS A 101 -3.65 -16.54 15.12
N SER A 102 -4.78 -16.13 15.69
CA SER A 102 -5.15 -16.46 17.07
C SER A 102 -4.90 -17.95 17.32
N ARG A 103 -4.02 -18.27 18.27
CA ARG A 103 -3.74 -19.64 18.71
C ARG A 103 -4.83 -20.20 19.63
N PHE A 104 -5.89 -19.45 19.88
CA PHE A 104 -7.03 -19.89 20.69
C PHE A 104 -8.08 -20.52 19.77
N ASN A 105 -7.82 -21.77 19.38
CA ASN A 105 -8.80 -22.79 19.03
C ASN A 105 -8.03 -24.13 19.04
N GLN A 106 -7.70 -24.59 20.25
CA GLN A 106 -7.49 -26.01 20.55
C GLN A 106 -8.82 -26.60 21.02
#